data_AF-A0AAA9ZXG6-F1
#
_entry.id   AF-A0AAA9ZXG6-F1
#
_cell.length_a   1.000
_cell.length_b   1.000
_cell.length_c   1.000
_cell.angle_alpha   90.00
_cell.angle_beta   90.00
_cell.angle_gamma   90.00
#
_symmetry.space_group_name_H-M   'P 1'
#
loop_
_entity.id
_entity.type
_entity.pdbx_description
1 polymer ?
#
loop_
_entity_poly.entity_id
_entity_poly.type
_entity_poly.pdbx_seq_one_letter_code
_entity_poly.pdbx_strand_id
1 'polypeptide(L)'
;MLFNHNSAFYIIALLGAVQWPLRRNLVCASSGSGNRMFSSSSGKARTYPTTLEGFGYGFNEYGKLRQIDKETGKLTDKAFDFNIYTSAQENQAHYEALGETITDAVYEKLEKDVGMKKLFLPDDVPQEEATFIFSTTEKLNKPKKLLVLIHGSGVVRAGQWARSLIINHSMESGTQIPYINKGRELGYEVLLTNTNDNHRKAAGGGGGTKAIKGSRNPTEHAVSVFEKYIIPSEPEAVAIVAHSYGGVVTVELAQKFPQFFKEKVFAVGFTDSVHSGSLVPEVIIPIGRNWVTSKEPLDTPLTISKRDLPRHSAGHIEHEMTSYSCMDALFKFFEQRYEQFKSDSDSAGPDTKKPKSEL
;
A
#
# COMPACT_ATOMS: atom_id res chain seq x y z
N MET A 1 -18.48 -36.24 21.69
CA MET A 1 -17.01 -36.39 21.70
C MET A 1 -16.44 -35.39 20.70
N LEU A 2 -15.51 -34.56 21.17
CA LEU A 2 -15.02 -33.34 20.52
C LEU A 2 -14.21 -33.59 19.25
N PHE A 3 -14.44 -32.74 18.25
CA PHE A 3 -13.57 -32.53 17.09
C PHE A 3 -12.30 -31.81 17.51
N ASN A 4 -11.14 -32.21 16.96
CA ASN A 4 -9.88 -31.50 17.13
C ASN A 4 -9.21 -31.26 15.76
N HIS A 5 -8.92 -29.99 15.48
CA HIS A 5 -8.17 -29.49 14.33
C HIS A 5 -6.66 -29.72 14.53
N ASN A 6 -5.95 -30.14 13.48
CA ASN A 6 -4.63 -29.63 13.06
C ASN A 6 -3.93 -30.65 12.16
N SER A 7 -3.62 -30.28 10.91
CA SER A 7 -2.50 -30.82 10.14
C SER A 7 -2.26 -29.97 8.89
N ALA A 8 -1.34 -29.01 8.96
CA ALA A 8 -0.70 -28.40 7.79
C ALA A 8 0.64 -27.75 8.19
N PHE A 9 1.73 -28.45 7.91
CA PHE A 9 3.14 -28.04 7.84
C PHE A 9 3.81 -29.18 7.04
N TYR A 10 4.67 -29.05 6.03
CA TYR A 10 5.79 -28.16 5.73
C TYR A 10 6.10 -28.29 4.22
N ILE A 11 6.45 -27.19 3.52
CA ILE A 11 7.53 -27.19 2.52
C ILE A 11 8.29 -25.86 2.67
N ILE A 12 9.58 -25.96 3.03
CA ILE A 12 10.56 -24.88 3.10
C ILE A 12 11.46 -24.95 1.85
N ALA A 13 11.78 -23.79 1.27
CA ALA A 13 13.04 -23.54 0.56
C ALA A 13 13.55 -22.15 1.02
N LEU A 14 14.49 -22.08 1.97
CA LEU A 14 15.94 -21.91 1.79
C LEU A 14 16.34 -20.69 0.93
N LEU A 15 16.58 -19.56 1.60
CA LEU A 15 17.81 -18.74 1.52
C LEU A 15 17.77 -17.63 2.60
N GLY A 16 18.68 -17.75 3.58
CA GLY A 16 19.24 -16.62 4.36
C GLY A 16 18.32 -15.74 5.20
N ALA A 17 17.63 -16.29 6.21
CA ALA A 17 17.03 -15.48 7.29
C ALA A 17 17.51 -16.00 8.65
N VAL A 18 18.23 -15.15 9.37
CA VAL A 18 18.51 -15.32 10.81
C VAL A 18 17.17 -15.37 11.54
N GLN A 19 16.96 -16.44 12.32
CA GLN A 19 15.73 -16.73 13.07
C GLN A 19 15.28 -15.55 13.94
N TRP A 20 14.05 -15.08 13.71
CA TRP A 20 13.36 -14.11 14.56
C TRP A 20 12.51 -14.84 15.61
N PRO A 21 12.71 -14.63 16.92
CA PRO A 21 11.76 -15.09 17.92
C PRO A 21 10.61 -14.09 18.05
N LEU A 22 9.40 -14.56 17.76
CA LEU A 22 8.15 -13.94 18.18
C LEU A 22 8.07 -13.88 19.71
N ARG A 23 8.11 -12.66 20.27
CA ARG A 23 7.34 -12.15 21.43
C ARG A 23 8.06 -10.94 22.06
N ARG A 24 7.40 -9.76 22.06
CA ARG A 24 7.06 -8.96 23.26
C ARG A 24 6.60 -7.53 22.94
N ASN A 25 5.53 -7.15 23.65
CA ASN A 25 5.05 -5.83 24.07
C ASN A 25 5.76 -4.58 23.51
N LEU A 26 5.08 -3.89 22.60
CA LEU A 26 5.32 -2.46 22.37
C LEU A 26 4.64 -1.66 23.49
N VAL A 27 5.42 -0.89 24.25
CA VAL A 27 4.91 0.19 25.12
C VAL A 27 5.23 1.53 24.44
N CYS A 28 4.23 2.41 24.43
CA CYS A 28 4.19 3.71 23.77
C CYS A 28 5.24 4.74 24.27
N ALA A 29 5.65 5.63 23.36
CA ALA A 29 6.35 6.89 23.66
C ALA A 29 5.38 8.08 23.82
N SER A 30 5.73 9.06 24.66
CA SER A 30 5.04 10.35 24.84
C SER A 30 5.34 11.34 23.70
N SER A 31 4.41 12.24 23.38
CA SER A 31 4.68 13.42 22.54
C SER A 31 4.84 14.66 23.42
N GLY A 32 6.05 15.20 23.42
CA GLY A 32 6.45 16.43 24.08
C GLY A 32 7.98 16.48 24.19
N SER A 33 8.61 17.27 23.32
CA SER A 33 10.07 17.46 23.11
C SER A 33 10.81 16.38 22.28
N GLY A 34 11.38 16.80 21.14
CA GLY A 34 12.53 16.30 20.36
C GLY A 34 12.78 14.81 20.04
N ASN A 35 12.36 13.88 20.88
CA ASN A 35 12.91 12.53 20.99
C ASN A 35 11.83 11.45 21.16
N ARG A 36 11.96 10.31 20.45
CA ARG A 36 11.11 9.10 20.58
C ARG A 36 11.82 8.04 21.44
N MET A 37 11.14 7.49 22.46
CA MET A 37 11.72 6.50 23.38
C MET A 37 11.47 5.06 22.90
N PHE A 38 12.52 4.24 22.83
CA PHE A 38 12.43 2.80 22.55
C PHE A 38 13.08 2.00 23.70
N SER A 39 12.40 0.93 24.15
CA SER A 39 12.87 0.09 25.25
C SER A 39 13.76 -1.04 24.74
N SER A 40 15.01 -1.09 25.19
CA SER A 40 15.90 -2.25 25.00
C SER A 40 15.69 -3.29 26.11
N SER A 41 15.93 -4.57 25.81
CA SER A 41 15.90 -5.67 26.80
C SER A 41 17.01 -5.57 27.86
N SER A 42 17.95 -4.63 27.71
CA SER A 42 19.05 -4.34 28.63
C SER A 42 18.76 -3.17 29.60
N GLY A 43 17.52 -2.68 29.66
CA GLY A 43 17.07 -1.79 30.76
C GLY A 43 17.51 -0.33 30.65
N LYS A 44 18.09 0.12 29.52
CA LYS A 44 18.19 1.55 29.20
C LYS A 44 17.28 1.88 28.04
N ALA A 45 16.23 2.65 28.32
CA ALA A 45 15.39 3.24 27.30
C ALA A 45 16.23 4.25 26.50
N ARG A 46 16.41 3.97 25.21
CA ARG A 46 17.20 4.83 24.31
C ARG A 46 16.24 5.75 23.59
N THR A 47 16.57 7.03 23.54
CA THR A 47 15.82 8.01 22.78
C THR A 47 16.44 8.20 21.40
N TYR A 48 15.62 8.09 20.37
CA TYR A 48 15.98 8.37 19.00
C TYR A 48 15.44 9.73 18.55
N PRO A 49 16.09 10.39 17.57
CA PRO A 49 15.58 11.62 16.97
C PRO A 49 14.18 11.45 16.36
N THR A 50 13.52 12.56 16.08
CA THR A 50 12.19 12.59 15.46
C THR A 50 12.18 13.07 14.02
N THR A 51 13.29 13.62 13.52
CA THR A 51 13.45 14.13 12.16
C THR A 51 14.58 13.43 11.43
N LEU A 52 14.53 13.38 10.10
CA LEU A 52 15.59 12.78 9.27
C LEU A 52 16.94 13.45 9.52
N GLU A 53 16.95 14.79 9.62
CA GLU A 53 18.17 15.56 9.89
C GLU A 53 18.75 15.22 11.26
N GLY A 54 17.89 14.95 12.25
CA GLY A 54 18.31 14.49 13.57
C GLY A 54 18.97 13.11 13.54
N PHE A 55 18.55 12.23 12.63
CA PHE A 55 19.23 10.98 12.33
C PHE A 55 20.49 11.16 11.47
N GLY A 56 20.78 12.38 11.01
CA GLY A 56 21.90 12.67 10.13
C GLY A 56 21.64 12.25 8.68
N TYR A 57 20.38 12.27 8.23
CA TYR A 57 20.01 11.93 6.85
C TYR A 57 19.12 12.99 6.21
N GLY A 58 19.11 13.02 4.88
CA GLY A 58 18.11 13.72 4.08
C GLY A 58 18.03 13.14 2.67
N PHE A 59 17.04 13.55 1.89
CA PHE A 59 16.89 13.12 0.51
C PHE A 59 17.58 14.10 -0.44
N ASN A 60 18.37 13.57 -1.38
CA ASN A 60 18.93 14.39 -2.46
C ASN A 60 17.89 14.67 -3.56
N GLU A 61 18.30 15.41 -4.60
CA GLU A 61 17.42 15.77 -5.73
C GLU A 61 16.87 14.55 -6.51
N TYR A 62 17.58 13.42 -6.45
CA TYR A 62 17.14 12.14 -7.05
C TYR A 62 16.27 11.31 -6.11
N GLY A 63 15.84 11.87 -4.97
CA GLY A 63 15.02 11.18 -3.98
C GLY A 63 15.72 10.02 -3.28
N LYS A 64 17.06 9.99 -3.24
CA LYS A 64 17.82 8.95 -2.53
C LYS A 64 18.22 9.44 -1.14
N LEU A 65 18.06 8.58 -0.13
CA LEU A 65 18.45 8.90 1.24
C LEU A 65 19.98 8.96 1.36
N ARG A 66 20.50 10.05 1.91
CA ARG A 66 21.93 10.33 2.01
C ARG A 66 22.31 10.86 3.38
N GLN A 67 23.52 10.53 3.82
CA GLN A 67 24.06 11.04 5.07
C GLN A 67 24.33 12.54 4.97
N ILE A 68 24.05 13.25 6.05
CA ILE A 68 24.42 14.64 6.27
C ILE A 68 25.79 14.69 6.94
N ASP A 69 26.68 15.49 6.39
CA ASP A 69 27.98 15.77 6.98
C ASP A 69 27.81 16.64 8.25
N LYS A 70 28.38 16.18 9.37
CA LYS A 70 28.18 16.80 10.68
C LYS A 70 28.86 18.17 10.83
N GLU A 71 29.91 18.43 10.06
CA GLU A 71 30.68 19.68 10.16
C GLU A 71 30.03 20.77 9.29
N THR A 72 29.57 20.39 8.10
CA THR A 72 29.04 21.33 7.10
C THR A 72 27.51 21.42 7.08
N GLY A 73 26.82 20.43 7.64
CA GLY A 73 25.35 20.33 7.60
C GLY A 73 24.78 20.03 6.20
N LYS A 74 25.63 19.70 5.23
CA LYS A 74 25.23 19.43 3.84
C LYS A 74 25.06 17.93 3.58
N LEU A 75 24.22 17.60 2.61
CA LEU A 75 24.11 16.22 2.13
C LEU A 75 25.41 15.76 1.46
N THR A 76 25.75 14.51 1.70
CA THR A 76 26.87 13.80 1.07
C THR A 76 26.36 12.79 0.05
N ASP A 77 27.25 12.11 -0.65
CA ASP A 77 26.89 10.96 -1.49
C ASP A 77 26.84 9.62 -0.73
N LYS A 78 27.14 9.62 0.58
CA LYS A 78 27.13 8.40 1.39
C LYS A 78 25.70 7.91 1.63
N ALA A 79 25.45 6.64 1.34
CA ALA A 79 24.15 5.99 1.51
C ALA A 79 23.86 5.66 3.00
N PHE A 80 22.67 5.11 3.25
CA PHE A 80 22.30 4.56 4.55
C PHE A 80 23.29 3.48 5.01
N ASP A 81 23.67 3.52 6.29
CA ASP A 81 24.45 2.48 6.95
C ASP A 81 23.62 1.86 8.08
N PHE A 82 23.40 0.56 8.00
CA PHE A 82 22.67 -0.19 9.03
C PHE A 82 23.54 -0.50 10.25
N ASN A 83 24.84 -0.71 10.07
CA ASN A 83 25.73 -1.28 11.09
C ASN A 83 26.49 -0.19 11.87
N ILE A 84 25.75 0.78 12.42
CA ILE A 84 26.34 1.92 13.15
C ILE A 84 26.64 1.62 14.62
N TYR A 85 26.07 0.54 15.16
CA TYR A 85 26.35 -0.01 16.48
C TYR A 85 26.87 -1.44 16.39
N THR A 86 27.55 -1.90 17.44
CA THR A 86 28.00 -3.29 17.56
C THR A 86 26.85 -4.26 17.86
N SER A 87 25.76 -3.79 18.47
CA SER A 87 24.58 -4.59 18.76
C SER A 87 23.61 -4.60 17.58
N ALA A 88 23.28 -5.80 17.11
CA ALA A 88 22.24 -6.00 16.09
C ALA A 88 20.86 -5.48 16.56
N GLN A 89 20.54 -5.61 17.84
CA GLN A 89 19.29 -5.10 18.41
C GLN A 89 19.24 -3.57 18.38
N GLU A 90 20.37 -2.90 18.63
CA GLU A 90 20.45 -1.45 18.56
C GLU A 90 20.35 -0.93 17.12
N ASN A 91 21.01 -1.60 16.18
CA ASN A 91 20.89 -1.30 14.75
C ASN A 91 19.43 -1.45 14.26
N GLN A 92 18.75 -2.52 14.69
CA GLN A 92 17.35 -2.75 14.37
C GLN A 92 16.44 -1.65 14.94
N ALA A 93 16.62 -1.30 16.23
CA ALA A 93 15.82 -0.25 16.87
C ALA A 93 16.05 1.13 16.22
N HIS A 94 17.29 1.43 15.82
CA HIS A 94 17.62 2.64 15.08
C HIS A 94 16.95 2.67 13.70
N TYR A 95 17.01 1.57 12.96
CA TYR A 95 16.36 1.44 11.65
C TYR A 95 14.83 1.59 11.74
N GLU A 96 14.20 1.01 12.76
CA GLU A 96 12.77 1.17 13.01
C GLU A 96 12.41 2.63 13.30
N ALA A 97 13.18 3.29 14.17
CA ALA A 97 12.97 4.68 14.53
C ALA A 97 13.17 5.64 13.33
N LEU A 98 14.20 5.40 12.50
CA LEU A 98 14.41 6.10 11.23
C LEU A 98 13.20 5.89 10.30
N GLY A 99 12.70 4.66 10.20
CA GLY A 99 11.55 4.32 9.36
C GLY A 99 10.27 5.09 9.66
N GLU A 100 10.05 5.49 10.91
CA GLU A 100 8.93 6.36 11.27
C GLU A 100 9.11 7.78 10.70
N THR A 101 10.34 8.32 10.71
CA THR A 101 10.64 9.63 10.10
C THR A 101 10.51 9.60 8.57
N ILE A 102 10.77 8.45 7.95
CA ILE A 102 10.54 8.25 6.51
C ILE A 102 9.05 8.39 6.18
N THR A 103 8.16 7.85 7.02
CA THR A 103 6.72 7.99 6.82
C THR A 103 6.30 9.46 6.89
N ASP A 104 6.82 10.21 7.87
CA ASP A 104 6.55 11.65 8.02
C ASP A 104 7.03 12.42 6.77
N ALA A 105 8.24 12.12 6.26
CA ALA A 105 8.79 12.74 5.06
C ALA A 105 7.99 12.41 3.78
N VAL A 106 7.50 11.18 3.64
CA VAL A 106 6.64 10.79 2.51
C VAL A 106 5.31 11.54 2.54
N TYR A 107 4.69 11.69 3.72
CA TYR A 107 3.45 12.47 3.85
C TYR A 107 3.66 13.93 3.51
N GLU A 108 4.73 14.55 4.03
CA GLU A 108 5.08 15.92 3.70
C GLU A 108 5.27 16.11 2.20
N LYS A 109 5.99 15.18 1.55
CA LYS A 109 6.19 15.20 0.10
C LYS A 109 4.88 15.05 -0.67
N LEU A 110 3.99 14.15 -0.23
CA LEU A 110 2.68 13.96 -0.85
C LEU A 110 1.82 15.21 -0.75
N GLU A 111 1.83 15.90 0.39
CA GLU A 111 1.01 17.10 0.62
C GLU A 111 1.59 18.33 -0.10
N LYS A 112 2.91 18.58 0.04
CA LYS A 112 3.55 19.81 -0.45
C LYS A 112 3.95 19.74 -1.92
N ASP A 113 4.59 18.64 -2.34
CA ASP A 113 5.16 18.54 -3.69
C ASP A 113 4.18 17.89 -4.67
N VAL A 114 3.43 16.88 -4.22
CA VAL A 114 2.47 16.14 -5.06
C VAL A 114 1.05 16.74 -4.97
N GLY A 115 0.76 17.54 -3.94
CA GLY A 115 -0.53 18.20 -3.77
C GLY A 115 -1.69 17.27 -3.39
N MET A 116 -1.40 16.14 -2.74
CA MET A 116 -2.41 15.20 -2.25
C MET A 116 -3.13 15.74 -1.01
N LYS A 117 -4.39 15.36 -0.84
CA LYS A 117 -5.29 15.80 0.23
C LYS A 117 -5.57 14.66 1.19
N LYS A 118 -5.43 14.90 2.50
CA LYS A 118 -5.86 13.95 3.53
C LYS A 118 -7.38 14.00 3.69
N LEU A 119 -8.05 12.86 3.51
CA LEU A 119 -9.47 12.71 3.83
C LEU A 119 -9.61 11.75 5.00
N PHE A 120 -10.25 12.19 6.08
CA PHE A 120 -10.26 11.49 7.35
C PHE A 120 -11.41 10.49 7.49
N LEU A 121 -11.15 9.35 8.10
CA LEU A 121 -12.20 8.40 8.47
C LEU A 121 -11.92 7.74 9.84
N PRO A 122 -12.94 7.63 10.70
CA PRO A 122 -14.25 8.23 10.53
C PRO A 122 -14.17 9.77 10.72
N ASP A 123 -15.12 10.53 10.19
CA ASP A 123 -15.16 12.02 10.28
C ASP A 123 -16.03 12.53 11.43
N ASP A 124 -16.63 11.62 12.19
CA ASP A 124 -17.41 11.90 13.40
C ASP A 124 -16.55 11.93 14.67
N VAL A 125 -15.22 11.90 14.53
CA VAL A 125 -14.25 11.94 15.64
C VAL A 125 -13.14 12.97 15.38
N PRO A 126 -12.44 13.44 16.42
CA PRO A 126 -11.25 14.28 16.25
C PRO A 126 -10.18 13.62 15.36
N GLN A 127 -9.41 14.40 14.60
CA GLN A 127 -8.44 13.87 13.62
C GLN A 127 -7.34 13.02 14.27
N GLU A 128 -6.98 13.31 15.50
CA GLU A 128 -6.04 12.53 16.31
C GLU A 128 -6.57 11.13 16.68
N GLU A 129 -7.89 10.92 16.63
CA GLU A 129 -8.54 9.63 16.82
C GLU A 129 -8.86 8.91 15.50
N ALA A 130 -8.98 9.66 14.41
CA ALA A 130 -9.29 9.15 13.07
C ALA A 130 -8.03 8.64 12.34
N THR A 131 -8.24 7.76 11.35
CA THR A 131 -7.26 7.53 10.27
C THR A 131 -7.57 8.43 9.08
N PHE A 132 -6.82 8.28 7.98
CA PHE A 132 -7.03 9.03 6.75
C PHE A 132 -6.60 8.23 5.53
N ILE A 133 -7.05 8.69 4.37
CA ILE A 133 -6.55 8.33 3.04
C ILE A 133 -5.94 9.57 2.39
N PHE A 134 -5.13 9.38 1.33
CA PHE A 134 -4.80 10.47 0.42
C PHE A 134 -5.66 10.43 -0.83
N SER A 135 -6.05 11.60 -1.32
CA SER A 135 -6.78 11.76 -2.59
C SER A 135 -6.18 12.91 -3.40
N THR A 136 -6.28 12.84 -4.73
CA THR A 136 -5.93 13.97 -5.60
C THR A 136 -6.87 15.16 -5.45
N THR A 137 -8.08 14.93 -4.92
CA THR A 137 -9.14 15.93 -4.73
C THR A 137 -9.66 15.91 -3.29
N GLU A 138 -10.18 17.03 -2.80
CA GLU A 138 -10.77 17.13 -1.45
C GLU A 138 -12.13 16.40 -1.36
N LYS A 139 -12.76 16.16 -2.51
CA LYS A 139 -14.00 15.41 -2.65
C LYS A 139 -14.03 14.73 -4.01
N LEU A 140 -14.09 13.40 -4.01
CA LEU A 140 -14.37 12.63 -5.21
C LEU A 140 -15.83 12.90 -5.65
N ASN A 141 -16.03 13.29 -6.91
CA ASN A 141 -17.35 13.58 -7.44
C ASN A 141 -17.43 13.21 -8.92
N LYS A 142 -18.02 12.07 -9.21
CA LYS A 142 -18.18 11.49 -10.55
C LYS A 142 -16.87 11.43 -11.34
N PRO A 143 -15.79 10.85 -10.77
CA PRO A 143 -14.53 10.75 -11.49
C PRO A 143 -14.71 9.86 -12.73
N LYS A 144 -14.19 10.31 -13.88
CA LYS A 144 -14.20 9.51 -15.12
C LYS A 144 -13.34 8.26 -15.00
N LYS A 145 -12.15 8.42 -14.40
CA LYS A 145 -11.22 7.34 -14.09
C LYS A 145 -10.74 7.54 -12.66
N LEU A 146 -10.90 6.53 -11.81
CA LEU A 146 -10.38 6.50 -10.44
C LEU A 146 -9.35 5.39 -10.30
N LEU A 147 -8.15 5.73 -9.82
CA LEU A 147 -7.10 4.78 -9.50
C LEU A 147 -7.00 4.62 -7.98
N VAL A 148 -7.19 3.40 -7.48
CA VAL A 148 -7.09 3.07 -6.06
C VAL A 148 -5.79 2.32 -5.80
N LEU A 149 -4.94 2.83 -4.92
CA LEU A 149 -3.66 2.22 -4.54
C LEU A 149 -3.75 1.59 -3.15
N ILE A 150 -3.43 0.31 -3.06
CA ILE A 150 -3.49 -0.49 -1.84
C ILE A 150 -2.12 -1.12 -1.57
N HIS A 151 -1.45 -0.65 -0.51
CA HIS A 151 -0.13 -1.14 -0.12
C HIS A 151 -0.21 -2.50 0.60
N GLY A 152 0.97 -3.12 0.80
CA GLY A 152 1.11 -4.39 1.52
C GLY A 152 0.93 -4.27 3.03
N SER A 153 1.17 -5.35 3.75
CA SER A 153 1.11 -5.39 5.21
C SER A 153 2.40 -4.89 5.86
N GLY A 154 2.41 -4.83 7.19
CA GLY A 154 3.58 -4.45 7.98
C GLY A 154 3.60 -2.96 8.33
N VAL A 155 4.78 -2.36 8.23
CA VAL A 155 5.04 -1.02 8.77
C VAL A 155 4.98 0.09 7.71
N VAL A 156 4.54 -0.24 6.50
CA VAL A 156 4.24 0.72 5.43
C VAL A 156 2.91 1.41 5.70
N ARG A 157 2.76 2.62 5.17
CA ARG A 157 1.56 3.46 5.26
C ARG A 157 1.20 4.01 3.87
N ALA A 158 0.09 4.74 3.79
CA ALA A 158 -0.32 5.43 2.57
C ALA A 158 0.88 6.16 1.92
N GLY A 159 1.06 6.00 0.61
CA GLY A 159 2.19 6.59 -0.11
C GLY A 159 3.39 5.68 -0.26
N GLN A 160 3.42 4.52 0.38
CA GLN A 160 4.60 3.63 0.41
C GLN A 160 4.29 2.26 -0.18
N TRP A 161 5.20 1.75 -1.01
CA TRP A 161 5.25 0.33 -1.37
C TRP A 161 6.14 -0.44 -0.40
N ALA A 162 7.35 0.07 -0.15
CA ALA A 162 8.33 -0.57 0.73
C ALA A 162 9.28 0.45 1.36
N ARG A 163 9.32 0.47 2.70
CA ARG A 163 10.24 1.31 3.48
C ARG A 163 11.71 1.01 3.17
N SER A 164 12.05 -0.27 3.01
CA SER A 164 13.41 -0.71 2.68
C SER A 164 13.90 -0.10 1.37
N LEU A 165 13.03 -0.01 0.35
CA LEU A 165 13.37 0.63 -0.92
C LEU A 165 13.54 2.13 -0.82
N ILE A 166 12.72 2.81 -0.01
CA ILE A 166 12.88 4.26 0.23
C ILE A 166 14.24 4.57 0.86
N ILE A 167 14.64 3.75 1.85
CA ILE A 167 15.89 3.94 2.59
C ILE A 167 17.11 3.56 1.74
N ASN A 168 17.07 2.41 1.07
CA ASN A 168 18.26 1.83 0.43
C ASN A 168 18.39 2.16 -1.07
N HIS A 169 17.28 2.52 -1.73
CA HIS A 169 17.27 2.77 -3.17
C HIS A 169 16.84 4.20 -3.48
N SER A 170 15.54 4.51 -3.39
CA SER A 170 14.98 5.84 -3.66
C SER A 170 13.50 5.94 -3.28
N MET A 171 13.02 7.18 -3.15
CA MET A 171 11.59 7.50 -3.14
C MET A 171 10.88 6.96 -4.38
N GLU A 172 11.52 6.99 -5.55
CA GLU A 172 10.92 6.55 -6.80
C GLU A 172 10.53 5.07 -6.76
N SER A 173 11.44 4.20 -6.34
CA SER A 173 11.16 2.76 -6.24
C SER A 173 10.32 2.37 -5.03
N GLY A 174 10.41 3.13 -3.93
CA GLY A 174 9.79 2.74 -2.66
C GLY A 174 8.43 3.36 -2.38
N THR A 175 8.01 4.40 -3.12
CA THR A 175 6.76 5.13 -2.89
C THR A 175 5.73 4.89 -3.99
N GLN A 176 4.48 5.26 -3.68
CA GLN A 176 3.37 5.29 -4.61
C GLN A 176 3.40 6.52 -5.54
N ILE A 177 4.34 7.46 -5.35
CA ILE A 177 4.38 8.73 -6.10
C ILE A 177 4.46 8.52 -7.62
N PRO A 178 5.29 7.61 -8.17
CA PRO A 178 5.30 7.37 -9.61
C PRO A 178 3.94 6.90 -10.15
N TYR A 179 3.21 6.07 -9.38
CA TYR A 179 1.86 5.65 -9.75
C TYR A 179 0.85 6.80 -9.72
N ILE A 180 0.98 7.73 -8.77
CA ILE A 180 0.14 8.94 -8.73
C ILE A 180 0.39 9.80 -9.97
N ASN A 181 1.67 10.08 -10.27
CA ASN A 181 2.05 10.90 -11.40
C ASN A 181 1.56 10.28 -12.71
N LYS A 182 1.81 8.97 -12.89
CA LYS A 182 1.38 8.27 -14.09
C LYS A 182 -0.14 8.20 -14.22
N GLY A 183 -0.85 7.98 -13.11
CA GLY A 183 -2.31 8.05 -13.09
C GLY A 183 -2.83 9.42 -13.52
N ARG A 184 -2.28 10.52 -13.00
CA ARG A 184 -2.69 11.87 -13.40
C ARG A 184 -2.44 12.16 -14.87
N GLU A 185 -1.27 11.75 -15.41
CA GLU A 185 -0.97 11.86 -16.84
C GLU A 185 -2.04 11.18 -17.71
N LEU A 186 -2.55 10.03 -17.25
CA LEU A 186 -3.57 9.23 -17.93
C LEU A 186 -5.01 9.62 -17.55
N GLY A 187 -5.19 10.77 -16.89
CA GLY A 187 -6.50 11.34 -16.58
C GLY A 187 -7.23 10.71 -15.39
N TYR A 188 -6.52 10.02 -14.49
CA TYR A 188 -7.10 9.46 -13.27
C TYR A 188 -7.14 10.49 -12.14
N GLU A 189 -8.25 10.51 -11.38
CA GLU A 189 -8.19 10.85 -9.96
C GLU A 189 -7.56 9.66 -9.21
N VAL A 190 -6.72 9.92 -8.20
CA VAL A 190 -5.96 8.87 -7.51
C VAL A 190 -6.24 8.91 -6.00
N LEU A 191 -6.54 7.73 -5.43
CA LEU A 191 -6.79 7.53 -4.00
C LEU A 191 -5.82 6.49 -3.44
N LEU A 192 -5.18 6.81 -2.30
CA LEU A 192 -4.26 5.93 -1.60
C LEU A 192 -4.89 5.53 -0.26
N THR A 193 -5.06 4.24 -0.07
CA THR A 193 -5.51 3.69 1.21
C THR A 193 -4.40 3.70 2.26
N ASN A 194 -4.77 3.67 3.54
CA ASN A 194 -3.85 3.57 4.66
C ASN A 194 -4.18 2.34 5.51
N THR A 195 -4.21 1.17 4.88
CA THR A 195 -4.79 -0.05 5.44
C THR A 195 -4.13 -0.53 6.73
N ASN A 196 -2.87 -0.14 7.00
CA ASN A 196 -2.15 -0.52 8.21
C ASN A 196 -2.29 0.51 9.36
N ASP A 197 -2.94 1.65 9.14
CA ASP A 197 -3.17 2.66 10.18
C ASP A 197 -4.46 2.35 10.97
N ASN A 198 -4.32 1.44 11.93
CA ASN A 198 -5.49 0.83 12.59
C ASN A 198 -5.66 1.16 14.08
N HIS A 199 -4.67 1.82 14.68
CA HIS A 199 -4.64 2.04 16.13
C HIS A 199 -4.20 3.46 16.49
N ARG A 200 -4.70 3.96 17.61
CA ARG A 200 -4.25 5.18 18.29
C ARG A 200 -3.84 4.84 19.72
N LYS A 201 -3.12 5.76 20.37
CA LYS A 201 -2.81 5.62 21.79
C LYS A 201 -4.09 5.82 22.60
N ALA A 202 -4.34 4.96 23.58
CA ALA A 202 -5.46 5.13 24.48
C ALA A 202 -5.22 6.38 25.36
N ALA A 203 -6.24 7.22 25.52
CA ALA A 203 -6.21 8.28 26.51
C ALA A 203 -6.12 7.67 27.92
N GLY A 204 -5.26 8.22 28.79
CA GLY A 204 -5.20 7.84 30.22
C GLY A 204 -3.91 7.18 30.74
N GLY A 205 -2.75 7.35 30.09
CA GLY A 205 -1.44 7.04 30.68
C GLY A 205 -1.09 5.56 30.86
N GLY A 206 -2.03 4.63 30.68
CA GLY A 206 -1.84 3.19 30.86
C GLY A 206 -1.14 2.45 29.71
N GLY A 207 -0.59 3.15 28.71
CA GLY A 207 0.21 2.56 27.64
C GLY A 207 -0.54 1.69 26.61
N GLY A 208 -1.86 1.59 26.68
CA GLY A 208 -2.68 0.79 25.76
C GLY A 208 -2.93 1.45 24.40
N THR A 209 -3.35 0.64 23.41
CA THR A 209 -3.79 1.10 22.09
C THR A 209 -5.30 0.95 21.93
N LYS A 210 -5.96 1.94 21.34
CA LYS A 210 -7.37 1.91 20.95
C LYS A 210 -7.45 1.67 19.44
N ALA A 211 -8.20 0.66 19.01
CA ALA A 211 -8.45 0.41 17.60
C ALA A 211 -9.34 1.53 17.01
N ILE A 212 -9.07 1.93 15.77
CA ILE A 212 -9.80 3.00 15.10
C ILE A 212 -11.08 2.41 14.50
N LYS A 213 -12.25 2.97 14.86
CA LYS A 213 -13.55 2.57 14.31
C LYS A 213 -13.53 2.70 12.79
N GLY A 214 -13.94 1.67 12.05
CA GLY A 214 -13.90 1.68 10.58
C GLY A 214 -12.49 1.51 10.00
N SER A 215 -11.50 1.22 10.83
CA SER A 215 -10.13 0.93 10.40
C SER A 215 -9.45 -0.01 11.39
N ARG A 216 -10.16 -0.98 11.99
CA ARG A 216 -9.55 -1.86 13.02
C ARG A 216 -8.54 -2.86 12.45
N ASN A 217 -8.59 -3.10 11.14
CA ASN A 217 -7.68 -3.97 10.39
C ASN A 217 -7.66 -3.53 8.90
N PRO A 218 -6.76 -4.07 8.06
CA PRO A 218 -6.63 -3.70 6.66
C PRO A 218 -7.93 -3.77 5.85
N THR A 219 -8.70 -4.86 5.99
CA THR A 219 -9.95 -5.05 5.27
C THR A 219 -11.00 -4.04 5.73
N GLU A 220 -11.19 -3.87 7.04
CA GLU A 220 -12.18 -2.94 7.58
C GLU A 220 -11.90 -1.49 7.14
N HIS A 221 -10.62 -1.10 7.09
CA HIS A 221 -10.21 0.18 6.55
C HIS A 221 -10.67 0.34 5.10
N ALA A 222 -10.29 -0.61 4.25
CA ALA A 222 -10.61 -0.52 2.82
C ALA A 222 -12.12 -0.55 2.55
N VAL A 223 -12.86 -1.37 3.30
CA VAL A 223 -14.34 -1.38 3.27
C VAL A 223 -14.91 -0.01 3.63
N SER A 224 -14.43 0.59 4.71
CA SER A 224 -14.91 1.90 5.16
C SER A 224 -14.56 3.01 4.17
N VAL A 225 -13.40 2.92 3.50
CA VAL A 225 -13.03 3.83 2.40
C VAL A 225 -13.99 3.66 1.20
N PHE A 226 -14.33 2.43 0.84
CA PHE A 226 -15.25 2.17 -0.26
C PHE A 226 -16.66 2.71 0.04
N GLU A 227 -17.19 2.41 1.22
CA GLU A 227 -18.53 2.85 1.65
C GLU A 227 -18.62 4.36 1.79
N LYS A 228 -17.57 5.01 2.30
CA LYS A 228 -17.58 6.44 2.58
C LYS A 228 -17.24 7.32 1.38
N TYR A 229 -16.23 6.94 0.60
CA TYR A 229 -15.63 7.81 -0.41
C TYR A 229 -15.85 7.32 -1.83
N ILE A 230 -15.57 6.04 -2.10
CA ILE A 230 -15.52 5.57 -3.49
C ILE A 230 -16.91 5.34 -4.05
N ILE A 231 -17.76 4.53 -3.39
CA ILE A 231 -19.10 4.21 -3.88
C ILE A 231 -19.98 5.46 -3.99
N PRO A 232 -20.06 6.35 -2.97
CA PRO A 232 -20.87 7.56 -3.06
C PRO A 232 -20.36 8.59 -4.07
N SER A 233 -19.10 8.50 -4.49
CA SER A 233 -18.55 9.39 -5.53
C SER A 233 -19.03 9.05 -6.94
N GLU A 234 -19.71 7.91 -7.15
CA GLU A 234 -20.22 7.48 -8.45
C GLU A 234 -19.15 7.51 -9.57
N PRO A 235 -18.00 6.82 -9.43
CA PRO A 235 -17.01 6.75 -10.49
C PRO A 235 -17.62 6.14 -11.76
N GLU A 236 -17.17 6.59 -12.92
CA GLU A 236 -17.48 5.94 -14.21
C GLU A 236 -16.68 4.64 -14.32
N ALA A 237 -15.36 4.70 -14.06
CA ALA A 237 -14.45 3.58 -14.18
C ALA A 237 -13.38 3.59 -13.08
N VAL A 238 -13.09 2.42 -12.51
CA VAL A 238 -12.15 2.22 -11.40
C VAL A 238 -11.07 1.21 -11.80
N ALA A 239 -9.81 1.57 -11.58
CA ALA A 239 -8.68 0.65 -11.59
C ALA A 239 -8.08 0.52 -10.18
N ILE A 240 -7.58 -0.67 -9.85
CA ILE A 240 -6.99 -0.95 -8.54
C ILE A 240 -5.58 -1.49 -8.71
N VAL A 241 -4.60 -0.93 -8.00
CA VAL A 241 -3.27 -1.52 -7.84
C VAL A 241 -3.09 -1.99 -6.41
N ALA A 242 -2.70 -3.25 -6.26
CA ALA A 242 -2.64 -3.91 -4.97
C ALA A 242 -1.34 -4.68 -4.78
N HIS A 243 -0.49 -4.23 -3.85
CA HIS A 243 0.78 -4.89 -3.54
C HIS A 243 0.63 -5.91 -2.42
N SER A 244 1.22 -7.09 -2.58
CA SER A 244 1.35 -8.08 -1.50
C SER A 244 -0.01 -8.39 -0.84
N TYR A 245 -0.13 -8.15 0.47
CA TYR A 245 -1.37 -8.31 1.24
C TYR A 245 -2.52 -7.38 0.79
N GLY A 246 -2.22 -6.26 0.13
CA GLY A 246 -3.23 -5.41 -0.49
C GLY A 246 -4.10 -6.16 -1.51
N GLY A 247 -3.60 -7.24 -2.11
CA GLY A 247 -4.43 -8.07 -2.98
C GLY A 247 -5.39 -8.98 -2.23
N VAL A 248 -5.08 -9.40 -1.00
CA VAL A 248 -6.05 -10.06 -0.10
C VAL A 248 -7.20 -9.10 0.19
N VAL A 249 -6.86 -7.85 0.56
CA VAL A 249 -7.84 -6.78 0.78
C VAL A 249 -8.70 -6.54 -0.46
N THR A 250 -8.11 -6.55 -1.66
CA THR A 250 -8.84 -6.36 -2.92
C THR A 250 -9.79 -7.52 -3.22
N VAL A 251 -9.37 -8.76 -2.95
CA VAL A 251 -10.24 -9.95 -3.09
C VAL A 251 -11.43 -9.87 -2.13
N GLU A 252 -11.21 -9.49 -0.88
CA GLU A 252 -12.28 -9.33 0.12
C GLU A 252 -13.23 -8.18 -0.24
N LEU A 253 -12.72 -7.07 -0.78
CA LEU A 253 -13.54 -5.98 -1.32
C LEU A 253 -14.44 -6.46 -2.46
N ALA A 254 -13.92 -7.26 -3.38
CA ALA A 254 -14.69 -7.79 -4.50
C ALA A 254 -15.77 -8.78 -4.05
N GLN A 255 -15.50 -9.57 -3.01
CA GLN A 255 -16.50 -10.44 -2.39
C GLN A 255 -17.60 -9.63 -1.69
N LYS A 256 -17.24 -8.51 -1.04
CA LYS A 256 -18.19 -7.65 -0.32
C LYS A 256 -19.03 -6.77 -1.26
N PHE A 257 -18.44 -6.26 -2.34
CA PHE A 257 -19.07 -5.34 -3.29
C PHE A 257 -19.10 -5.90 -4.72
N PRO A 258 -19.67 -7.10 -4.94
CA PRO A 258 -19.57 -7.79 -6.23
C PRO A 258 -20.20 -7.00 -7.38
N GLN A 259 -21.31 -6.30 -7.13
CA GLN A 259 -21.95 -5.49 -8.16
C GLN A 259 -21.11 -4.27 -8.54
N PHE A 260 -20.49 -3.59 -7.56
CA PHE A 260 -19.58 -2.47 -7.84
C PHE A 260 -18.37 -2.92 -8.65
N PHE A 261 -17.77 -4.06 -8.29
CA PHE A 261 -16.65 -4.61 -9.06
C PHE A 261 -17.06 -4.97 -10.49
N LYS A 262 -18.24 -5.56 -10.66
CA LYS A 262 -18.77 -5.92 -11.98
C LYS A 262 -19.03 -4.70 -12.87
N GLU A 263 -19.58 -3.62 -12.31
CA GLU A 263 -20.01 -2.47 -13.09
C GLU A 263 -18.95 -1.40 -13.26
N LYS A 264 -18.10 -1.21 -12.24
CA LYS A 264 -17.22 -0.04 -12.14
C LYS A 264 -15.75 -0.39 -12.24
N VAL A 265 -15.33 -1.59 -11.83
CA VAL A 265 -13.91 -1.95 -11.82
C VAL A 265 -13.54 -2.59 -13.16
N PHE A 266 -12.70 -1.92 -13.93
CA PHE A 266 -12.29 -2.40 -15.26
C PHE A 266 -10.93 -3.09 -15.27
N ALA A 267 -10.08 -2.85 -14.27
CA ALA A 267 -8.77 -3.47 -14.18
C ALA A 267 -8.28 -3.61 -12.73
N VAL A 268 -7.62 -4.73 -12.43
CA VAL A 268 -6.93 -4.97 -11.16
C VAL A 268 -5.51 -5.43 -11.42
N GLY A 269 -4.53 -4.63 -11.00
CA GLY A 269 -3.12 -4.94 -11.08
C GLY A 269 -2.57 -5.36 -9.72
N PHE A 270 -2.29 -6.64 -9.56
CA PHE A 270 -1.63 -7.16 -8.37
C PHE A 270 -0.11 -7.15 -8.56
N THR A 271 0.63 -6.78 -7.51
CA THR A 271 2.10 -6.78 -7.53
C THR A 271 2.58 -7.67 -6.40
N ASP A 272 3.06 -8.86 -6.78
CA ASP A 272 3.45 -9.98 -5.94
C ASP A 272 2.45 -10.28 -4.82
N SER A 273 1.17 -10.35 -5.17
CA SER A 273 0.12 -10.54 -4.18
C SER A 273 0.09 -11.95 -3.60
N VAL A 274 -0.21 -12.03 -2.30
CA VAL A 274 -0.28 -13.27 -1.50
C VAL A 274 -1.70 -13.82 -1.31
N HIS A 275 -2.67 -13.37 -2.12
CA HIS A 275 -4.04 -13.89 -2.04
C HIS A 275 -4.12 -15.37 -2.41
N SER A 276 -5.09 -16.09 -1.84
CA SER A 276 -5.39 -17.46 -2.28
C SER A 276 -6.13 -17.42 -3.61
N GLY A 277 -5.59 -18.08 -4.63
CA GLY A 277 -6.22 -18.16 -5.95
C GLY A 277 -7.65 -18.71 -5.92
N SER A 278 -7.93 -19.64 -5.00
CA SER A 278 -9.28 -20.22 -4.81
C SER A 278 -10.33 -19.24 -4.27
N LEU A 279 -9.89 -18.10 -3.73
CA LEU A 279 -10.78 -17.07 -3.15
C LEU A 279 -11.01 -15.90 -4.10
N VAL A 280 -10.31 -15.84 -5.24
CA VAL A 280 -10.44 -14.77 -6.23
C VAL A 280 -11.84 -14.85 -6.88
N PRO A 281 -12.68 -13.81 -6.75
CA PRO A 281 -13.99 -13.79 -7.40
C PRO A 281 -13.86 -13.85 -8.92
N GLU A 282 -14.78 -14.55 -9.58
CA GLU A 282 -14.75 -14.74 -11.03
C GLU A 282 -14.74 -13.42 -11.81
N VAL A 283 -15.37 -12.38 -11.27
CA VAL A 283 -15.39 -11.03 -11.87
C VAL A 283 -14.00 -10.41 -12.00
N ILE A 284 -13.04 -10.78 -11.15
CA ILE A 284 -11.66 -10.27 -11.21
C ILE A 284 -10.85 -10.99 -12.28
N ILE A 285 -11.08 -12.28 -12.52
CA ILE A 285 -10.24 -13.11 -13.41
C ILE A 285 -10.01 -12.48 -14.80
N PRO A 286 -11.05 -11.97 -15.52
CA PRO A 286 -10.84 -11.39 -16.86
C PRO A 286 -10.21 -9.99 -16.84
N ILE A 287 -10.31 -9.26 -15.72
CA ILE A 287 -9.83 -7.88 -15.58
C ILE A 287 -8.56 -7.78 -14.74
N GLY A 288 -8.08 -8.90 -14.20
CA GLY A 288 -7.00 -8.95 -13.23
C GLY A 288 -5.71 -9.51 -13.80
N ARG A 289 -4.58 -9.05 -13.28
CA ARG A 289 -3.25 -9.63 -13.56
C ARG A 289 -2.35 -9.46 -12.34
N ASN A 290 -1.57 -10.49 -12.01
CA ASN A 290 -0.60 -10.48 -10.92
C ASN A 290 0.84 -10.55 -11.45
N TRP A 291 1.59 -9.45 -11.34
CA TRP A 291 3.02 -9.41 -11.62
C TRP A 291 3.79 -9.90 -10.41
N VAL A 292 4.34 -11.10 -10.50
CA VAL A 292 5.00 -11.80 -9.39
C VAL A 292 6.51 -11.80 -9.55
N THR A 293 7.21 -12.03 -8.44
CA THR A 293 8.67 -12.23 -8.48
C THR A 293 9.06 -13.36 -9.42
N SER A 294 10.05 -13.09 -10.28
CA SER A 294 10.54 -14.05 -11.26
C SER A 294 11.89 -13.60 -11.83
N LYS A 295 12.67 -14.58 -12.34
CA LYS A 295 13.90 -14.32 -13.10
C LYS A 295 13.64 -14.04 -14.57
N GLU A 296 12.42 -14.33 -15.05
CA GLU A 296 12.03 -14.11 -16.44
C GLU A 296 11.92 -12.61 -16.76
N PRO A 297 12.09 -12.19 -18.02
CA PRO A 297 11.88 -10.81 -18.44
C PRO A 297 10.49 -10.28 -18.05
N LEU A 298 10.39 -8.96 -17.85
CA LEU A 298 9.14 -8.28 -17.51
C LEU A 298 8.00 -8.68 -18.45
N ASP A 299 6.83 -8.92 -17.87
CA ASP A 299 5.57 -9.29 -18.54
C ASP A 299 5.60 -10.64 -19.26
N THR A 300 6.59 -11.49 -19.00
CA THR A 300 6.56 -12.91 -19.44
C THR A 300 5.39 -13.63 -18.76
N PRO A 301 4.45 -14.25 -19.50
CA PRO A 301 3.36 -15.02 -18.91
C PRO A 301 3.87 -16.22 -18.11
N LEU A 302 3.37 -16.40 -16.88
CA LEU A 302 3.74 -17.49 -15.98
C LEU A 302 2.57 -18.42 -15.66
N THR A 303 1.32 -17.96 -15.85
CA THR A 303 0.13 -18.79 -15.64
C THR A 303 -0.01 -19.85 -16.71
N ILE A 304 -0.28 -21.09 -16.28
CA ILE A 304 -0.46 -22.25 -17.15
C ILE A 304 -1.95 -22.49 -17.44
N SER A 305 -2.85 -22.22 -16.49
CA SER A 305 -4.30 -22.46 -16.60
C SER A 305 -5.07 -21.18 -16.89
N LYS A 306 -5.95 -21.23 -17.91
CA LYS A 306 -6.84 -20.11 -18.26
C LYS A 306 -7.93 -19.81 -17.22
N ARG A 307 -8.12 -20.68 -16.23
CA ARG A 307 -9.12 -20.50 -15.17
C ARG A 307 -8.58 -19.71 -13.97
N ASP A 308 -7.26 -19.56 -13.87
CA ASP A 308 -6.64 -18.85 -12.77
C ASP A 308 -6.46 -17.37 -13.12
N LEU A 309 -6.34 -16.53 -12.09
CA LEU A 309 -5.89 -15.15 -12.27
C LEU A 309 -4.55 -15.14 -13.03
N PRO A 310 -4.45 -14.43 -14.18
CA PRO A 310 -3.22 -14.38 -14.96
C PRO A 310 -2.02 -13.85 -14.15
N ARG A 311 -0.92 -14.58 -14.17
CA ARG A 311 0.35 -14.25 -13.52
C ARG A 311 1.40 -13.98 -14.58
N HIS A 312 2.15 -12.91 -14.40
CA HIS A 312 3.22 -12.49 -15.29
C HIS A 312 4.47 -12.19 -14.46
N SER A 313 5.64 -12.25 -15.07
CA SER A 313 6.89 -11.84 -14.42
C SER A 313 6.88 -10.34 -14.16
N ALA A 314 7.21 -9.92 -12.94
CA ALA A 314 7.51 -8.53 -12.63
C ALA A 314 8.90 -8.08 -13.15
N GLY A 315 9.69 -8.98 -13.74
CA GLY A 315 11.06 -8.70 -14.19
C GLY A 315 12.05 -8.51 -13.04
N HIS A 316 11.69 -8.96 -11.83
CA HIS A 316 12.51 -8.79 -10.63
C HIS A 316 12.28 -9.95 -9.65
N ILE A 317 13.30 -10.29 -8.85
CA ILE A 317 13.24 -11.41 -7.89
C ILE A 317 12.91 -10.97 -6.45
N GLU A 318 13.08 -9.69 -6.14
CA GLU A 318 12.76 -9.12 -4.83
C GLU A 318 11.29 -8.70 -4.77
N HIS A 319 10.60 -9.12 -3.70
CA HIS A 319 9.18 -8.88 -3.46
C HIS A 319 8.83 -7.39 -3.51
N GLU A 320 9.59 -6.59 -2.78
CA GLU A 320 9.39 -5.15 -2.59
C GLU A 320 9.52 -4.37 -3.91
N MET A 321 10.33 -4.87 -4.84
CA MET A 321 10.60 -4.21 -6.12
C MET A 321 9.51 -4.41 -7.16
N THR A 322 8.62 -5.39 -6.97
CA THR A 322 7.65 -5.78 -8.00
C THR A 322 6.71 -4.64 -8.41
N SER A 323 6.26 -3.81 -7.47
CA SER A 323 5.44 -2.64 -7.80
C SER A 323 6.20 -1.62 -8.66
N TYR A 324 7.48 -1.39 -8.40
CA TYR A 324 8.27 -0.47 -9.22
C TYR A 324 8.60 -1.09 -10.59
N SER A 325 9.09 -2.33 -10.59
CA SER A 325 9.61 -2.98 -11.80
C SER A 325 8.52 -3.30 -12.83
N CYS A 326 7.29 -3.57 -12.41
CA CYS A 326 6.20 -3.90 -13.34
C CYS A 326 5.38 -2.70 -13.83
N MET A 327 5.69 -1.47 -13.38
CA MET A 327 4.81 -0.31 -13.54
C MET A 327 4.42 -0.06 -15.01
N ASP A 328 5.39 -0.11 -15.93
CA ASP A 328 5.14 0.13 -17.36
C ASP A 328 4.19 -0.92 -17.97
N ALA A 329 4.43 -2.20 -17.67
CA ALA A 329 3.56 -3.29 -18.13
C ALA A 329 2.15 -3.18 -17.53
N LEU A 330 2.08 -2.76 -16.26
CA LEU A 330 0.82 -2.59 -15.54
C LEU A 330 -0.03 -1.48 -16.14
N PHE A 331 0.52 -0.29 -16.37
CA PHE A 331 -0.26 0.79 -16.97
C PHE A 331 -0.63 0.51 -18.42
N LYS A 332 0.24 -0.18 -19.19
CA LYS A 332 -0.13 -0.67 -20.52
C LYS A 332 -1.34 -1.61 -20.47
N PHE A 333 -1.37 -2.53 -19.51
CA PHE A 333 -2.52 -3.41 -19.28
C PHE A 333 -3.78 -2.62 -18.89
N PHE A 334 -3.66 -1.60 -18.05
CA PHE A 334 -4.79 -0.78 -17.62
C PHE A 334 -5.42 -0.02 -18.79
N GLU A 335 -4.63 0.63 -19.64
CA GLU A 335 -5.18 1.36 -20.78
C GLU A 335 -5.90 0.42 -21.76
N GLN A 336 -5.33 -0.76 -22.05
CA GLN A 336 -6.01 -1.79 -22.86
C GLN A 336 -7.34 -2.25 -22.26
N ARG A 337 -7.42 -2.41 -20.94
CA ARG A 337 -8.67 -2.78 -20.25
C ARG A 337 -9.67 -1.63 -20.24
N TYR A 338 -9.21 -0.40 -20.13
CA TYR A 338 -10.08 0.77 -20.17
C TYR A 338 -10.74 0.94 -21.54
N GLU A 339 -9.99 0.77 -22.63
CA GLU A 339 -10.54 0.79 -23.99
C GLU A 339 -11.65 -0.25 -24.17
N GLN A 340 -11.44 -1.47 -23.68
CA GLN A 340 -12.43 -2.54 -23.75
C GLN A 340 -13.66 -2.25 -22.86
N PHE A 341 -13.46 -1.71 -21.67
CA PHE A 341 -14.55 -1.32 -20.78
C PHE A 341 -15.45 -0.25 -21.41
N LYS A 342 -14.86 0.72 -22.12
CA LYS A 342 -15.61 1.73 -22.87
C LYS A 342 -16.39 1.11 -24.04
N SER A 343 -15.78 0.22 -24.82
CA SER A 343 -16.49 -0.43 -25.93
C SER A 343 -17.69 -1.26 -25.45
N ASP A 344 -17.52 -1.98 -24.34
CA ASP A 344 -18.59 -2.80 -23.78
C ASP A 344 -19.75 -1.94 -23.27
N SER A 345 -19.43 -0.81 -22.63
CA SER A 345 -20.42 0.18 -22.16
C SER A 345 -21.22 0.81 -23.31
N ASP A 346 -20.54 1.16 -24.41
CA ASP A 346 -21.19 1.78 -25.57
C ASP A 346 -22.06 0.77 -26.34
N SER A 347 -21.65 -0.50 -26.38
CA SER A 347 -22.43 -1.58 -26.99
C SER A 347 -23.69 -1.95 -26.21
N ALA A 348 -23.75 -1.60 -24.92
CA ALA A 348 -24.89 -1.83 -24.03
C ALA A 348 -25.92 -0.67 -24.00
N GLY A 349 -25.80 0.32 -24.91
CA GLY A 349 -26.73 1.45 -25.06
C GLY A 349 -28.19 1.02 -25.37
N PRO A 350 -29.18 1.92 -25.19
CA PRO A 350 -30.56 1.55 -24.89
C PRO A 350 -31.18 0.70 -25.99
N ASP A 351 -31.54 -0.52 -25.58
CA ASP A 351 -32.38 -1.47 -26.28
C ASP A 351 -33.62 -0.74 -26.85
N THR A 352 -33.58 -0.37 -28.13
CA THR A 352 -34.77 0.07 -28.85
C THR A 352 -35.70 -1.13 -28.91
N LYS A 353 -36.53 -1.29 -27.87
CA LYS A 353 -37.72 -2.13 -27.91
C LYS A 353 -38.60 -1.62 -29.04
N LYS A 354 -38.37 -2.13 -30.25
CA LYS A 354 -39.40 -2.10 -31.29
C LYS A 354 -40.63 -2.75 -30.67
N PRO A 355 -41.80 -2.07 -30.65
CA PRO A 355 -43.03 -2.74 -30.28
C PRO A 355 -43.18 -3.92 -31.23
N LYS A 356 -43.35 -5.12 -30.70
CA LYS A 356 -43.87 -6.23 -31.50
C LYS A 356 -45.24 -5.79 -32.00
N SER A 357 -45.31 -5.39 -33.26
CA SER A 357 -46.57 -5.28 -33.98
C SER A 357 -47.22 -6.66 -33.95
N GLU A 358 -48.44 -6.69 -33.44
CA GLU A 358 -49.39 -7.78 -33.64
C GLU A 358 -49.49 -8.09 -35.14
N LEU A 359 -49.39 -9.38 -35.47
CA LEU A 359 -50.04 -10.04 -36.60
C LEU A 359 -49.99 -11.56 -36.40
#